data_AF-A0A091R3E6-F1
#
_entry.id   AF-A0A091R3E6-F1
#
_cell.length_a   1.000
_cell.length_b   1.000
_cell.length_c   1.000
_cell.angle_alpha   90.00
_cell.angle_beta   90.00
_cell.angle_gamma   90.00
#
_symmetry.space_group_name_H-M   'P 1'
#
loop_
_entity.id
_entity.type
_entity.pdbx_description
1 polymer ?
#
loop_
_entity_poly.entity_id
_entity_poly.type
_entity_poly.pdbx_seq_one_letter_code
_entity_poly.pdbx_strand_id
1 'polypeptide(L)' 'SPDVEFCGYCITHPSESKINFRIQTRGPLPAVEPFRKGLSDLMGVCQHVLNTFE' A
#
# COMPACT_ATOMS: atom_id res chain seq x y z
N SER A 1 9.08 -0.44 3.38
CA SER A 1 9.70 0.86 3.09
C SER A 1 10.35 1.39 4.35
N PRO A 2 11.65 1.73 4.36
CA PRO A 2 12.36 2.19 5.57
C PRO A 2 11.82 3.53 6.11
N ASP A 3 11.21 4.34 5.24
CA ASP A 3 10.68 5.66 5.58
C ASP A 3 9.26 5.61 6.17
N VAL A 4 8.64 4.43 6.26
CA VAL A 4 7.29 4.26 6.82
C VAL A 4 7.40 3.81 8.27
N GLU A 5 6.83 4.59 9.16
CA GLU A 5 6.73 4.29 10.59
C GLU A 5 5.52 3.41 10.90
N PHE A 6 4.39 3.70 10.26
CA PHE A 6 3.14 2.96 10.44
C PHE A 6 2.41 2.82 9.10
N CYS A 7 1.84 1.65 8.85
CA CYS A 7 0.94 1.40 7.74
C CYS A 7 -0.13 0.41 8.18
N GLY A 8 -1.40 0.74 7.96
CA GLY A 8 -2.52 -0.14 8.24
C GLY A 8 -3.75 0.25 7.44
N TYR A 9 -4.71 -0.67 7.37
CA TYR A 9 -6.01 -0.45 6.76
C TYR A 9 -7.13 -0.88 7.70
N CYS A 10 -8.31 -0.30 7.52
CA CYS A 10 -9.53 -0.76 8.18
C CYS A 10 -10.74 -0.63 7.28
N ILE A 11 -11.70 -1.53 7.47
CA ILE A 11 -13.05 -1.44 6.93
C ILE A 11 -13.95 -1.12 8.11
N THR A 12 -14.64 0.01 8.07
CA THR A 12 -15.50 0.49 9.18
C THR A 12 -16.75 -0.36 9.34
N HIS A 13 -17.30 -0.84 8.23
CA HIS A 13 -18.46 -1.73 8.22
C HIS A 13 -18.43 -2.63 6.97
N PRO A 14 -18.66 -3.95 7.08
CA PRO A 14 -18.51 -4.89 5.97
C PRO A 14 -19.49 -4.66 4.81
N SER A 15 -20.64 -4.04 5.06
CA SER A 15 -21.60 -3.68 4.00
C SER A 15 -21.19 -2.43 3.21
N GLU A 16 -20.22 -1.65 3.68
CA GLU A 16 -19.68 -0.53 2.92
C GLU A 16 -18.48 -1.01 2.10
N SER A 17 -18.52 -0.78 0.79
CA SER A 17 -17.38 -1.05 -0.11
C SER A 17 -16.36 0.10 -0.02
N LYS A 18 -15.79 0.30 1.18
CA LYS A 18 -14.79 1.32 1.47
C LYS A 18 -13.67 0.75 2.33
N ILE A 19 -12.45 1.15 2.03
CA ILE A 19 -11.26 0.82 2.81
C ILE A 19 -10.57 2.12 3.18
N ASN A 20 -10.25 2.29 4.46
CA ASN A 20 -9.48 3.42 4.96
C ASN A 20 -8.03 2.99 5.15
N PHE A 21 -7.09 3.78 4.65
CA PHE A 21 -5.66 3.58 4.86
C PHE A 21 -5.09 4.64 5.81
N ARG A 22 -4.21 4.23 6.72
CA ARG A 22 -3.41 5.13 7.55
C ARG A 22 -1.95 4.81 7.34
N ILE A 23 -1.21 5.79 6.83
CA ILE A 23 0.22 5.70 6.59
C ILE A 23 0.88 6.87 7.32
N GLN A 24 1.92 6.57 8.09
CA GLN A 24 2.76 7.57 8.76
C GLN A 24 4.20 7.33 8.35
N THR A 25 4.87 8.39 7.95
CA THR A 25 6.26 8.40 7.50
C THR A 25 7.18 8.97 8.57
N ARG A 26 8.43 8.50 8.56
CA ARG A 26 9.50 9.05 9.38
C ARG A 26 10.01 10.32 8.70
N GLY A 27 9.77 11.48 9.29
CA GLY A 27 10.29 12.75 8.80
C GLY A 27 9.41 13.45 7.74
N PRO A 28 9.98 14.30 6.87
CA PRO A 28 9.20 15.23 6.04
C PRO A 28 8.58 14.59 4.78
N LEU A 29 8.87 13.30 4.52
CA LEU A 29 8.35 12.62 3.34
C LEU A 29 6.82 12.54 3.40
N PRO A 30 6.07 13.06 2.41
CA PRO A 30 4.62 12.94 2.39
C PRO A 30 4.20 11.47 2.30
N ALA A 31 3.24 11.05 3.13
CA ALA A 31 2.76 9.66 3.17
C ALA A 31 2.14 9.16 1.85
N VAL A 32 1.76 10.06 0.94
CA VAL A 32 1.28 9.73 -0.41
C VAL A 32 2.37 9.10 -1.29
N GLU A 33 3.64 9.46 -1.06
CA GLU A 33 4.77 8.94 -1.84
C GLU A 33 4.99 7.43 -1.63
N PRO A 34 5.18 6.93 -0.39
CA PRO A 34 5.29 5.49 -0.16
C PRO A 34 3.99 4.75 -0.49
N PHE A 35 2.82 5.40 -0.45
CA PHE A 35 1.57 4.79 -0.89
C PHE A 35 1.60 4.49 -2.40
N ARG A 36 1.93 5.49 -3.23
CA ARG A 36 2.06 5.32 -4.68
C ARG A 36 3.12 4.28 -5.04
N LYS A 37 4.27 4.34 -4.37
CA LYS A 37 5.33 3.35 -4.56
C LYS A 37 4.83 1.94 -4.23
N GLY A 38 4.16 1.76 -3.09
CA GLY A 38 3.63 0.46 -2.68
C GLY A 38 2.62 -0.12 -3.68
N LEU A 39 1.76 0.73 -4.28
CA LEU A 39 0.86 0.29 -5.35
C LEU A 39 1.61 -0.15 -6.61
N SER A 40 2.67 0.58 -6.99
CA SER A 40 3.52 0.19 -8.13
C SER A 40 4.26 -1.12 -7.87
N ASP A 41 4.81 -1.30 -6.66
CA ASP A 41 5.52 -2.51 -6.26
C ASP A 41 4.57 -3.72 -6.28
N LEU A 42 3.31 -3.55 -5.83
CA LEU A 42 2.28 -4.59 -5.88
C LEU A 42 1.99 -5.04 -7.32
N MET A 43 1.82 -4.10 -8.25
CA MET A 43 1.65 -4.44 -9.68
C MET A 43 2.85 -5.23 -10.21
N GLY A 44 4.08 -4.84 -9.84
CA GLY A 44 5.29 -5.56 -10.21
C GLY A 44 5.32 -7.00 -9.69
N VAL A 45 4.87 -7.22 -8.45
CA VAL A 45 4.74 -8.58 -7.89
C VAL A 45 3.72 -9.40 -8.66
N CYS A 46 2.53 -8.83 -8.93
CA CYS A 46 1.51 -9.53 -9.72
C CYS A 46 2.04 -9.92 -11.11
N GLN A 47 2.76 -9.02 -11.79
CA GLN A 47 3.36 -9.31 -13.09
C GLN A 47 4.42 -10.40 -13.01
N HIS A 48 5.25 -10.38 -11.97
CA HIS A 48 6.27 -11.41 -11.77
C HIS A 48 5.64 -12.79 -11.55
N VAL A 49 4.59 -12.87 -10.72
CA VAL A 49 3.82 -14.11 -10.50
C VAL A 49 3.23 -14.60 -11.81
N LEU A 50 2.57 -13.73 -12.58
CA LEU A 50 2.00 -14.09 -13.88
C LEU A 50 3.06 -14.71 -14.81
N ASN A 51 4.19 -14.00 -15.00
CA ASN A 51 5.28 -14.45 -15.88
C ASN A 51 5.96 -15.75 -15.41
N THR A 52 5.86 -16.08 -14.13
CA THR A 52 6.53 -17.27 -13.56
C THR A 52 5.65 -18.51 -13.66
N PHE A 53 4.34 -18.34 -13.64
CA PHE A 53 3.38 -19.45 -13.54
C PHE A 53 2.45 -19.59 -14.77
N GLU A 54 2.54 -18.68 -15.74
CA GLU A 54 2.06 -18.90 -17.13
C GLU A 54 3.13 -19.59 -17.99
#